data_AF-A0A0F9BEY9-F1
#
_entry.id   AF-A0A0F9BEY9-F1
#
_cell.length_a   1.000
_cell.length_b   1.000
_cell.length_c   1.000
_cell.angle_alpha   90.00
_cell.angle_beta   90.00
_cell.angle_gamma   90.00
#
_symmetry.space_group_name_H-M   'P 1'
#
loop_
_entity.id
_entity.type
_entity.pdbx_description
1 polymer ?
#
loop_
_entity_poly.entity_id
_entity_poly.type
_entity_poly.pdbx_seq_one_letter_code
_entity_poly.pdbx_strand_id
1 'polypeptide(L)'
;NPQIGIQMTTLHKKLMVEQLTAVVNSRALHSEDVLMWQEFPTYVQLSATQWGATGTAKDDQVTSMGWAIWAAGHMPPPRTKRRKKKVLWV
;
A
#
# COMPACT_ATOMS: atom_id res chain seq x y z
N ASN A 1 -15.60 -7.03 -17.71
CA ASN A 1 -14.83 -8.20 -17.22
C ASN A 1 -14.87 -8.13 -15.70
N PRO A 2 -15.63 -9.00 -15.00
CA PRO A 2 -15.84 -8.79 -13.57
C PRO A 2 -14.52 -9.05 -12.86
N GLN A 3 -14.13 -8.12 -11.96
CA GLN A 3 -12.82 -8.00 -11.28
C GLN A 3 -11.74 -7.14 -11.98
N ILE A 4 -12.10 -5.97 -12.53
CA ILE A 4 -11.12 -4.88 -12.62
C ILE A 4 -11.02 -4.26 -11.23
N GLY A 5 -9.90 -4.47 -10.52
CA GLY A 5 -9.66 -3.96 -9.18
C GLY A 5 -9.35 -5.04 -8.14
N ILE A 6 -8.99 -4.63 -6.93
CA ILE A 6 -8.74 -5.54 -5.81
C ILE A 6 -10.08 -5.87 -5.14
N GLN A 7 -10.45 -7.15 -5.08
CA GLN A 7 -11.61 -7.56 -4.30
C GLN A 7 -11.28 -7.43 -2.81
N MET A 8 -11.78 -6.35 -2.20
CA MET A 8 -11.51 -6.05 -0.79
C MET A 8 -12.30 -6.99 0.12
N THR A 9 -11.64 -8.03 0.62
CA THR A 9 -12.17 -8.89 1.69
C THR A 9 -11.56 -8.44 3.03
N THR A 10 -12.16 -8.85 4.14
CA THR A 10 -11.60 -8.65 5.49
C THR A 10 -10.20 -9.25 5.63
N LEU A 11 -9.95 -10.40 5.00
CA LEU A 11 -8.62 -11.01 4.95
C LEU A 11 -7.60 -10.12 4.23
N HIS A 12 -7.95 -9.60 3.06
CA HIS A 12 -7.06 -8.71 2.31
C HIS A 12 -6.76 -7.42 3.08
N LYS A 13 -7.75 -6.86 3.78
CA LYS A 13 -7.54 -5.67 4.63
C LYS A 13 -6.55 -5.97 5.77
N LYS A 14 -6.65 -7.15 6.41
CA LYS A 14 -5.70 -7.58 7.45
C LYS A 14 -4.27 -7.72 6.91
N LEU A 15 -4.10 -8.44 5.79
CA LEU A 15 -2.78 -8.64 5.16
C LEU A 15 -2.16 -7.32 4.70
N MET A 16 -2.97 -6.41 4.16
CA MET A 16 -2.55 -5.07 3.78
C MET A 16 -2.00 -4.29 4.98
N VAL A 17 -2.69 -4.33 6.12
CA VAL A 17 -2.24 -3.62 7.33
C VAL A 17 -0.96 -4.23 7.91
N GLU A 18 -0.83 -5.56 7.90
CA GLU A 18 0.41 -6.24 8.32
C GLU A 18 1.61 -5.79 7.48
N GLN A 19 1.44 -5.70 6.15
CA GLN A 19 2.49 -5.20 5.25
C GLN A 19 2.78 -3.72 5.44
N LEU A 20 1.75 -2.87 5.57
CA LEU A 20 1.92 -1.45 5.86
C LEU A 20 2.73 -1.26 7.15
N THR A 21 2.39 -2.00 8.20
CA THR A 21 3.10 -1.96 9.49
C THR A 21 4.57 -2.36 9.35
N ALA A 22 4.84 -3.41 8.57
CA ALA A 22 6.23 -3.85 8.32
C ALA A 22 7.05 -2.79 7.57
N VAL A 23 6.46 -2.11 6.58
CA VAL A 23 7.13 -1.06 5.79
C VAL A 23 7.37 0.21 6.60
N VAL A 24 6.43 0.58 7.48
CA VAL A 24 6.60 1.70 8.42
C VAL A 24 7.72 1.40 9.41
N ASN A 25 7.71 0.21 10.01
CA ASN A 25 8.70 -0.20 11.00
C ASN A 25 10.12 -0.34 10.42
N SER A 26 10.23 -0.69 9.13
CA SER A 26 11.52 -0.74 8.43
C SER A 26 12.05 0.64 8.02
N ARG A 27 11.29 1.72 8.26
CA ARG A 27 11.60 3.09 7.81
C ARG A 27 11.78 3.21 6.30
N ALA A 28 11.20 2.28 5.54
CA ALA A 28 11.22 2.31 4.08
C ALA A 28 10.09 3.18 3.49
N LEU A 29 9.10 3.56 4.31
CA LEU A 29 8.00 4.42 3.88
C LEU A 29 8.48 5.88 3.77
N HIS A 30 8.51 6.38 2.53
CA HIS A 30 8.73 7.79 2.23
C HIS A 30 7.51 8.35 1.50
N SER A 31 7.03 9.51 1.94
CA SER A 31 5.94 10.23 1.29
C SER A 31 6.05 11.71 1.58
N GLU A 32 5.75 12.52 0.56
CA GLU A 32 5.65 13.99 0.67
C GLU A 32 4.22 14.42 1.02
N ASP A 33 3.27 13.50 1.03
CA ASP A 33 1.87 13.79 1.33
C ASP A 33 1.66 14.05 2.83
N VAL A 34 1.45 15.32 3.16
CA VAL A 34 1.19 15.80 4.52
C VAL A 34 -0.11 15.22 5.08
N LEU A 35 -1.14 15.02 4.25
CA LEU A 35 -2.43 14.47 4.70
C LEU A 35 -2.28 13.03 5.15
N MET A 36 -1.47 12.24 4.44
CA MET A 36 -1.16 10.86 4.83
C MET A 36 -0.49 10.81 6.21
N TRP A 37 0.45 11.71 6.48
CA TRP A 37 1.09 11.80 7.79
C TRP A 37 0.17 12.32 8.91
N GLN A 38 -0.88 13.07 8.58
CA GLN A 38 -1.90 13.50 9.54
C GLN A 38 -2.88 12.38 9.90
N GLU A 39 -3.22 11.54 8.92
CA GLU A 39 -4.10 10.39 9.13
C GLU A 39 -3.41 9.24 9.87
N PHE A 40 -2.10 9.05 9.64
CA PHE A 40 -1.32 7.93 10.18
C PHE A 40 -1.46 7.69 11.70
N PRO A 41 -1.34 8.72 12.56
CA PRO A 41 -1.44 8.55 14.02
C PRO A 41 -2.85 8.15 14.47
N THR A 42 -3.86 8.43 13.65
CA THR A 42 -5.27 8.14 13.95
C THR A 42 -5.71 6.77 13.43
N TYR A 43 -4.91 6.13 12.57
CA TYR A 43 -5.22 4.85 11.96
C TYR A 43 -4.85 3.68 12.89
N VAL A 44 -5.85 3.09 13.55
CA VAL A 44 -5.64 2.07 14.58
C VAL A 44 -6.53 0.84 14.36
N GLN A 45 -6.29 -0.19 15.16
CA GLN A 45 -7.16 -1.35 15.25
C GLN A 45 -8.44 -1.00 16.04
N LEU A 46 -9.59 -0.98 15.35
CA LEU A 46 -10.91 -0.68 15.94
C LEU A 46 -11.58 -1.93 16.53
N SER A 47 -11.27 -3.11 15.99
CA SER A 47 -11.73 -4.40 16.52
C SER A 47 -10.74 -5.52 16.16
N ALA A 48 -11.00 -6.76 16.61
CA ALA A 48 -10.15 -7.90 16.32
C ALA A 48 -9.85 -8.09 14.82
N THR A 49 -10.72 -7.62 13.93
CA THR A 49 -10.59 -7.77 12.47
C THR A 49 -10.69 -6.46 11.69
N GLN A 50 -10.88 -5.32 12.35
CA GLN A 50 -11.08 -4.03 11.68
C GLN A 50 -10.00 -3.03 12.08
N TRP A 51 -9.51 -2.33 11.06
CA TRP A 51 -8.59 -1.19 11.16
C TRP A 51 -9.22 0.01 10.45
N GLY A 52 -8.97 1.19 10.98
CA GLY A 52 -9.48 2.44 10.44
C GLY A 52 -9.09 3.64 11.30
N ALA A 53 -9.52 4.83 10.86
CA ALA A 53 -9.36 6.04 11.65
C ALA A 53 -10.16 6.02 12.96
N THR A 54 -9.60 6.62 14.00
CA THR A 54 -10.27 6.87 15.28
C THR A 54 -11.15 8.11 15.22
N GLY A 55 -12.32 8.04 15.87
CA GLY A 55 -13.24 9.18 15.99
C GLY A 55 -13.80 9.64 14.65
N THR A 56 -13.58 10.91 14.31
CA THR A 56 -14.05 11.54 13.06
C THR A 56 -12.93 11.80 12.05
N ALA A 57 -11.73 11.26 12.30
CA ALA A 57 -10.61 11.40 11.38
C ALA A 57 -10.86 10.60 10.09
N LYS A 58 -10.22 11.02 9.00
CA LYS A 58 -10.23 10.29 7.72
C LYS A 58 -9.11 9.27 7.70
N ASP A 59 -9.26 8.24 6.88
CA ASP A 59 -8.24 7.21 6.63
C ASP A 59 -8.03 6.90 5.15
N ASP A 60 -8.53 7.74 4.25
CA ASP A 60 -8.49 7.50 2.80
C ASP A 60 -7.04 7.44 2.28
N GLN A 61 -6.14 8.29 2.78
CA GLN A 61 -4.74 8.34 2.35
C GLN A 61 -3.95 7.16 2.88
N VAL A 62 -4.13 6.83 4.17
CA VAL A 62 -3.44 5.66 4.76
C VAL A 62 -3.93 4.37 4.12
N THR A 63 -5.23 4.26 3.89
CA THR A 63 -5.84 3.07 3.27
C THR A 63 -5.37 2.91 1.83
N SER A 64 -5.37 3.98 1.03
CA SER A 64 -4.91 3.93 -0.36
C SER A 64 -3.42 3.59 -0.47
N MET A 65 -2.58 4.16 0.40
CA MET A 65 -1.16 3.83 0.49
C MET A 65 -0.94 2.36 0.87
N GLY A 66 -1.69 1.86 1.86
CA GLY A 66 -1.64 0.45 2.26
C GLY A 66 -1.97 -0.48 1.09
N TRP A 67 -3.01 -0.16 0.31
CA TRP A 67 -3.33 -0.94 -0.89
C TRP A 67 -2.27 -0.84 -1.99
N ALA A 68 -1.62 0.31 -2.15
CA ALA A 68 -0.52 0.48 -3.11
C ALA A 68 0.69 -0.40 -2.73
N ILE A 69 1.05 -0.43 -1.44
CA ILE A 69 2.11 -1.30 -0.91
C ILE A 69 1.75 -2.77 -1.11
N TRP A 70 0.51 -3.14 -0.75
CA TRP A 70 0.04 -4.51 -0.90
C TRP A 70 0.05 -4.95 -2.38
N ALA A 71 -0.42 -4.09 -3.27
CA ALA A 71 -0.38 -4.32 -4.71
C ALA A 71 1.06 -4.46 -5.21
N ALA A 72 2.01 -3.64 -4.75
CA ALA A 72 3.41 -3.73 -5.16
C ALA A 72 4.06 -5.08 -4.79
N GLY A 73 3.66 -5.68 -3.66
CA GLY A 73 4.14 -6.99 -3.23
C GLY A 73 3.50 -8.19 -3.94
N HIS A 74 2.29 -8.02 -4.51
CA HIS A 74 1.50 -9.11 -5.09
C HIS A 74 1.30 -9.02 -6.60
N MET A 75 1.55 -7.86 -7.21
CA MET A 75 1.53 -7.71 -8.66
C MET A 75 2.86 -8.18 -9.25
N PRO A 76 2.85 -8.89 -10.38
CA PRO A 76 4.09 -9.24 -11.07
C PRO A 76 4.85 -7.94 -11.38
N PRO A 77 6.19 -7.92 -11.16
CA PRO A 77 6.96 -6.72 -11.38
C PRO A 77 6.68 -6.22 -12.80
N PRO A 78 6.56 -4.89 -13.00
CA PRO A 78 6.30 -4.35 -14.32
C PRO A 78 7.33 -4.96 -15.25
N ARG A 79 6.86 -5.58 -16.34
CA ARG A 79 7.71 -6.08 -17.42
C ARG A 79 8.41 -4.85 -18.02
N THR A 80 9.44 -4.34 -17.35
CA THR A 80 10.37 -3.40 -17.96
C THR A 80 10.91 -4.18 -19.14
N LYS A 81 10.47 -3.81 -20.35
CA LYS A 81 11.05 -4.34 -21.58
C LYS A 81 12.55 -4.13 -21.40
N ARG A 82 13.29 -5.22 -21.17
CA ARG A 82 14.74 -5.22 -21.08
C ARG A 82 15.20 -4.70 -22.43
N ARG A 83 15.37 -3.38 -22.56
CA ARG A 83 15.83 -2.74 -23.78
C ARG A 83 17.26 -3.24 -23.90
N LYS A 84 17.47 -4.32 -24.67
CA LYS A 84 18.81 -4.79 -25.03
C LYS A 84 19.52 -3.57 -25.61
N LYS A 85 20.39 -2.92 -24.82
CA LYS A 85 21.39 -2.01 -25.40
C LYS A 85 22.20 -2.90 -26.32
N LYS A 86 21.97 -2.81 -27.64
CA LYS A 86 22.94 -3.29 -28.61
C LYS A 86 24.19 -2.44 -28.36
N VAL A 87 25.18 -3.04 -27.72
CA VAL A 87 26.54 -2.48 -27.68
C VAL A 87 27.04 -2.56 -29.11
N LEU A 88 26.97 -1.46 -29.84
CA LEU A 88 27.77 -1.26 -31.04
C LEU A 88 29.20 -1.01 -30.55
N TRP A 89 30.06 -2.00 -30.76
CA TRP A 89 31.50 -1.76 -30.75
C TRP A 89 31.79 -0.90 -31.98
N VAL A 90 32.22 0.34 -31.74
CA VAL A 90 32.90 1.18 -32.73
C VAL A 90 34.39 1.03 -32.46
#